data_AF-A0A915MR73-F1
#
_entry.id   AF-A0A915MR73-F1
#
_cell.length_a   1.000
_cell.length_b   1.000
_cell.length_c   1.000
_cell.angle_alpha   90.00
_cell.angle_beta   90.00
_cell.angle_gamma   90.00
#
_symmetry.space_group_name_H-M   'P 1'
#
loop_
_entity.id
_entity.type
_entity.pdbx_description
1 polymer ?
#
loop_
_entity_poly.entity_id
_entity_poly.type
_entity_poly.pdbx_seq_one_letter_code
_entity_poly.pdbx_strand_id
1 'polypeptide(L)'
;MLAAACAVGVSSTFSAPVGGVLFSIEVTAAYFAVRNYWRGFFAATCSTVLFRILRVLLVETEVTVTAFYQTQFPRDAFLPEELPIFSIV
;
A
#
# COMPACT_ATOMS: atom_id res chain seq x y z
N MET A 1 -13.20 -14.06 2.11
CA MET A 1 -13.14 -12.74 2.78
C MET A 1 -11.84 -12.51 3.54
N LEU A 2 -11.11 -13.55 3.97
CA LEU A 2 -9.80 -13.39 4.63
C LEU A 2 -8.80 -12.54 3.83
N ALA A 3 -8.71 -12.75 2.51
CA ALA A 3 -7.86 -11.94 1.64
C ALA A 3 -8.19 -10.43 1.70
N ALA A 4 -9.47 -10.06 1.73
CA ALA A 4 -9.83 -8.65 1.86
C ALA A 4 -9.39 -8.07 3.22
N ALA A 5 -9.45 -8.86 4.30
CA ALA A 5 -8.95 -8.45 5.61
C ALA A 5 -7.42 -8.28 5.63
N CYS A 6 -6.68 -9.20 4.99
CA CYS A 6 -5.23 -9.07 4.81
C CYS A 6 -4.87 -7.81 4.03
N ALA A 7 -5.56 -7.54 2.91
CA ALA A 7 -5.36 -6.34 2.12
C ALA A 7 -5.64 -5.06 2.93
N VAL A 8 -6.73 -5.03 3.68
CA VAL A 8 -7.10 -3.93 4.58
C VAL A 8 -6.01 -3.67 5.63
N GLY A 9 -5.53 -4.72 6.30
CA GLY A 9 -4.44 -4.61 7.28
C GLY A 9 -3.19 -3.97 6.68
N VAL A 10 -2.70 -4.49 5.56
CA VAL A 10 -1.49 -3.96 4.90
C VAL A 10 -1.69 -2.55 4.33
N SER A 11 -2.88 -2.26 3.80
CA SER A 11 -3.20 -0.93 3.27
C SER A 11 -3.27 0.16 4.35
N SER A 12 -3.70 -0.19 5.58
CA SER A 12 -3.79 0.76 6.70
C SER A 12 -2.42 1.06 7.31
N THR A 13 -1.51 0.08 7.35
CA THR A 13 -0.16 0.28 7.88
C THR A 13 0.71 1.12 6.95
N PHE A 14 0.71 0.83 5.64
CA PHE A 14 1.59 1.50 4.68
C PHE A 14 0.92 2.65 3.92
N SER A 15 -0.39 2.86 4.12
CA SER A 15 -1.16 3.83 3.35
C SER A 15 -1.12 3.59 1.83
N ALA A 16 -0.96 2.33 1.41
CA ALA A 16 -0.83 1.90 0.03
C ALA A 16 -1.94 0.87 -0.32
N PRO A 17 -3.13 1.32 -0.75
CA PRO A 17 -4.27 0.42 -0.97
C PRO A 17 -4.04 -0.54 -2.15
N VAL A 18 -3.37 -0.09 -3.22
CA VAL A 18 -3.04 -0.94 -4.37
C VAL A 18 -2.05 -2.04 -3.97
N GLY A 19 -0.95 -1.65 -3.32
CA GLY A 19 0.08 -2.59 -2.86
C GLY A 19 -0.45 -3.62 -1.87
N GLY A 20 -1.31 -3.21 -0.91
CA GLY A 20 -1.92 -4.12 0.06
C GLY A 20 -2.81 -5.18 -0.60
N VAL A 21 -3.56 -4.82 -1.65
CA VAL A 21 -4.41 -5.76 -2.37
C VAL A 21 -3.58 -6.73 -3.21
N LEU A 22 -2.56 -6.25 -3.92
CA LEU A 22 -1.66 -7.11 -4.69
C LEU A 22 -0.92 -8.10 -3.79
N PHE A 23 -0.32 -7.61 -2.70
CA PHE A 23 0.31 -8.46 -1.69
C PHE A 23 -0.66 -9.52 -1.13
N SER A 24 -1.90 -9.12 -0.85
CA SER A 24 -2.89 -10.10 -0.37
C SER A 24 -3.22 -11.15 -1.43
N ILE A 25 -3.25 -10.83 -2.72
CA ILE A 25 -3.53 -11.81 -3.77
C ILE A 25 -2.38 -12.80 -3.88
N GLU A 26 -1.15 -12.29 -3.89
CA GLU A 26 0.08 -13.09 -3.97
C GLU A 26 0.20 -14.10 -2.82
N VAL A 27 -0.10 -13.67 -1.59
CA VAL A 27 0.10 -14.50 -0.39
C VAL A 27 -1.09 -15.44 -0.10
N THR A 28 -2.32 -15.03 -0.41
CA THR A 28 -3.50 -15.77 0.10
C THR A 28 -4.15 -16.73 -0.89
N ALA A 29 -3.86 -16.64 -2.19
CA ALA A 29 -4.55 -17.47 -3.18
C ALA A 29 -3.73 -17.79 -4.42
N ALA A 30 -3.67 -19.07 -4.79
CA ALA A 30 -3.20 -19.49 -6.12
C ALA A 30 -4.22 -19.14 -7.23
N TYR A 31 -5.51 -19.06 -6.89
CA TYR A 31 -6.59 -18.70 -7.81
C TYR A 31 -7.49 -17.66 -7.16
N PHE A 32 -7.59 -16.47 -7.77
CA PHE A 32 -8.32 -15.35 -7.21
C PHE A 32 -9.44 -14.87 -8.14
N ALA A 33 -10.67 -14.82 -7.63
CA ALA A 33 -11.81 -14.32 -8.39
C ALA A 33 -11.78 -12.79 -8.48
N VAL A 34 -11.83 -12.24 -9.70
CA VAL A 34 -11.83 -10.78 -9.96
C VAL A 34 -12.96 -10.04 -9.23
N ARG A 35 -14.10 -10.69 -8.99
CA ARG A 35 -15.19 -10.11 -8.18
C ARG A 35 -14.77 -9.80 -6.74
N ASN A 36 -13.87 -10.60 -6.16
CA ASN A 36 -13.35 -10.36 -4.83
C ASN A 36 -12.26 -9.28 -4.81
N TYR A 37 -11.62 -9.02 -5.96
CA TYR A 37 -10.65 -7.94 -6.13
C TYR A 37 -11.28 -6.59 -5.85
N TRP A 38 -12.39 -6.29 -6.54
CA TRP A 38 -13.08 -5.02 -6.42
C TRP A 38 -13.57 -4.74 -5.00
N ARG A 39 -14.09 -5.78 -4.34
CA ARG A 39 -14.55 -5.70 -2.94
C ARG A 39 -13.38 -5.47 -1.97
N GLY A 40 -12.25 -6.14 -2.20
CA GLY A 40 -11.04 -5.96 -1.41
C GLY A 40 -10.41 -4.59 -1.60
N PHE A 41 -10.36 -4.10 -2.84
CA PHE A 41 -9.81 -2.79 -3.19
C PHE A 41 -10.60 -1.63 -2.58
N PHE A 42 -11.94 -1.70 -2.66
CA PHE A 42 -12.79 -0.72 -2.00
C PHE A 42 -12.57 -0.71 -0.48
N ALA A 43 -12.57 -1.89 0.16
CA ALA A 43 -12.35 -2.01 1.59
C ALA A 43 -10.96 -1.48 2.03
N ALA A 44 -9.91 -1.81 1.28
CA ALA A 44 -8.55 -1.33 1.52
C ALA A 44 -8.46 0.20 1.42
N THR A 45 -9.07 0.78 0.39
CA THR A 45 -9.09 2.24 0.19
C THR A 45 -9.83 2.95 1.34
N CYS A 46 -11.01 2.44 1.73
CA CYS A 46 -11.75 2.98 2.86
C CYS A 46 -10.94 2.91 4.17
N SER A 47 -10.23 1.81 4.41
CA SER A 47 -9.39 1.65 5.60
C SER A 47 -8.21 2.63 5.61
N THR A 48 -7.49 2.76 4.49
CA THR A 48 -6.39 3.74 4.37
C THR A 48 -6.88 5.17 4.60
N VAL A 49 -8.01 5.55 3.99
CA VAL A 49 -8.60 6.89 4.16
C VAL A 49 -9.02 7.13 5.60
N LEU A 50 -9.71 6.17 6.21
CA LEU A 50 -10.14 6.28 7.60
C LEU A 50 -8.95 6.41 8.56
N PHE A 51 -7.91 5.59 8.39
CA PHE A 51 -6.73 5.63 9.24
C PHE A 51 -5.96 6.96 9.09
N ARG A 52 -5.91 7.52 7.88
CA ARG A 52 -5.34 8.84 7.62
C ARG A 52 -6.14 9.96 8.27
N ILE A 53 -7.46 9.94 8.15
CA ILE A 53 -8.33 10.93 8.79
C ILE A 53 -8.18 10.85 10.31
N LEU A 54 -8.23 9.64 10.88
CA LEU A 54 -8.02 9.43 12.32
C LEU A 54 -6.66 9.95 12.78
N ARG A 55 -5.60 9.75 12.01
CA ARG A 55 -4.26 10.30 12.28
C ARG A 55 -4.27 11.83 12.32
N VAL A 56 -4.87 12.49 11.32
CA VAL A 56 -4.99 13.96 11.28
C VAL A 56 -5.78 14.50 12.47
N LEU A 57 -6.83 13.80 12.92
CA LEU A 57 -7.62 14.22 14.07
C LEU A 57 -6.93 13.98 15.43
N LEU A 58 -6.17 12.89 15.58
CA LEU A 58 -5.58 12.48 16.87
C LEU A 58 -4.17 13.03 17.08
N VAL A 59 -3.43 13.29 15.98
CA VAL A 59 -2.04 13.73 15.99
C VAL A 59 -1.98 15.06 15.26
N GLU A 60 -2.02 16.16 16.02
CA GLU A 60 -2.14 17.55 15.56
C GLU A 60 -0.90 18.07 14.77
N THR A 61 0.02 17.18 14.41
CA THR A 61 1.34 17.51 13.84
C THR A 61 1.40 17.44 12.31
N GLU A 62 0.40 16.87 11.62
CA GLU A 62 0.40 16.73 10.16
C GLU A 62 -0.80 17.38 9.48
N VAL A 63 -0.57 18.52 8.82
CA VAL A 63 -1.59 19.35 8.13
C VAL A 63 -2.00 18.74 6.77
N THR A 64 -1.30 17.72 6.27
CA THR A 64 -1.50 17.21 4.90
C THR A 64 -1.54 15.69 4.82
N VAL A 65 -2.37 15.18 3.91
CA VAL A 65 -2.54 13.75 3.63
C VAL A 65 -1.32 13.24 2.86
N THR A 66 -0.19 13.04 3.53
CA THR A 66 1.07 12.55 2.94
C THR A 66 1.39 11.14 3.46
N ALA A 67 2.12 10.31 2.71
CA ALA A 67 2.46 8.97 3.19
C ALA A 67 3.47 9.04 4.34
N PHE A 68 3.38 8.08 5.28
CA PHE A 68 4.14 8.04 6.53
C PHE A 68 5.64 8.34 6.39
N TYR A 69 6.27 7.83 5.34
CA TYR A 69 7.66 8.10 5.02
C TYR A 69 7.75 8.64 3.59
N GLN A 70 7.55 9.96 3.44
CA GLN A 70 7.77 10.63 2.17
C GLN A 70 9.25 10.60 1.82
N THR A 71 9.55 10.10 0.62
CA THR A 71 10.88 10.19 0.00
C THR A 71 10.70 10.85 -1.36
N GLN A 72 11.62 11.74 -1.71
CA GLN A 72 11.65 12.40 -3.01
C GLN A 72 12.87 11.91 -3.76
N PHE A 73 12.64 11.14 -4.82
CA PHE A 73 13.70 10.66 -5.70
C PHE A 73 13.82 11.58 -6.93
N PRO A 74 15.05 11.95 -7.34
CA PRO A 74 15.27 12.66 -8.59
C PRO A 74 14.90 11.77 -9.79
N ARG A 75 14.65 12.36 -10.96
CA ARG A 75 14.31 11.60 -12.17
C ARG A 75 15.43 10.67 -12.63
N ASP A 76 16.67 11.09 -12.42
CA ASP A 76 17.88 10.33 -12.75
C ASP A 76 18.48 9.70 -11.49
N ALA A 77 17.65 8.98 -10.72
CA ALA A 77 18.07 8.39 -9.45
C ALA A 77 18.98 7.16 -9.60
N PHE A 78 18.88 6.44 -10.73
CA PHE A 78 19.61 5.20 -10.94
C PHE A 78 20.22 5.14 -12.34
N LEU A 79 21.44 4.63 -12.42
CA LEU A 79 22.14 4.37 -13.67
C LEU A 79 21.88 2.93 -14.13
N PRO A 80 21.84 2.65 -15.45
CA PRO A 80 21.69 1.28 -15.96
C PRO A 80 22.77 0.31 -15.45
N GLU A 81 23.96 0.84 -15.14
CA GLU A 81 25.10 0.10 -14.59
C GLU A 81 24.84 -0.41 -13.15
N GLU A 82 23.87 0.15 -12.43
CA GLU A 82 23.50 -0.25 -11.07
C GLU A 82 22.48 -1.40 -11.05
N LEU A 83 21.81 -1.68 -12.17
CA LEU A 83 20.82 -2.77 -12.27
C LEU A 83 21.37 -4.16 -11.89
N PRO A 84 22.59 -4.56 -12.30
CA PRO A 84 23.17 -5.83 -11.85
C PRO A 84 23.39 -5.87 -10.34
N ILE A 85 23.74 -4.74 -9.72
CA ILE A 85 23.94 -4.65 -8.26
C ILE A 85 22.60 -4.88 -7.55
N PHE A 86 21.51 -4.31 -8.05
CA PHE A 86 20.17 -4.55 -7.49
C PHE A 86 19.69 -6.00 -7.61
N SER A 87 20.22 -6.79 -8.56
CA SER A 87 19.85 -8.21 -8.69
C SER A 87 20.48 -9.12 -7.63
N ILE A 88 21.52 -8.64 -6.95
CA ILE A 88 22.25 -9.38 -5.90
C ILE A 88 21.65 -9.14 -4.51
N VAL A 89 20.93 -8.02 -4.34
CA VAL A 89 20.27 -7.60 -3.09
C VAL A 89 18.85 -8.15 -3.04
#